data_AF-A0A532DMN6-F1
#
_entry.id   AF-A0A532DMN6-F1
#
_cell.length_a   1.000
_cell.length_b   1.000
_cell.length_c   1.000
_cell.angle_alpha   90.00
_cell.angle_beta   90.00
_cell.angle_gamma   90.00
#
_symmetry.space_group_name_H-M   'P 1'
#
loop_
_entity.id
_entity.type
_entity.pdbx_description
1 polymer ?
#
loop_
_entity_poly.entity_id
_entity_poly.type
_entity_poly.pdbx_seq_one_letter_code
_entity_poly.pdbx_strand_id
1 'polypeptide(L)'
;MGIYDSTILCGECDQRIAPWDDYGQQVLLQRFQEATPITHQARTVAWSLEEVNYTNLKLFFVSLLWRASISSHNFYKRISAGPFEKRLGEMVLASEPGDSQEFAVILARFEDVSMTGMLDPHPEKFDHISFYRFYLSGFVTYIKVDKRPVPEFLSELHLQAGKPLTILTRSLQGSPDGLLMRRIAESALAFRERRKGKIPGQW
;
A
#
# COMPACT_ATOMS: atom_id res chain seq x y z
N MET A 1 1.55 -7.93 6.17
CA MET A 1 0.45 -7.28 5.41
C MET A 1 0.71 -7.50 3.92
N GLY A 2 -0.16 -8.23 3.22
CA GLY A 2 0.06 -8.66 1.83
C GLY A 2 0.24 -10.18 1.70
N ILE A 3 0.29 -10.67 0.47
CA ILE A 3 0.54 -12.09 0.20
C ILE A 3 2.05 -12.33 0.21
N TYR A 4 2.52 -13.28 1.03
CA TYR A 4 3.93 -13.61 1.10
C TYR A 4 4.28 -14.71 0.08
N ASP A 5 5.33 -14.47 -0.70
CA ASP A 5 5.92 -15.44 -1.63
C ASP A 5 7.24 -15.91 -1.03
N SER A 6 7.28 -17.17 -0.57
CA SER A 6 8.46 -17.73 0.09
C SER A 6 9.59 -18.10 -0.88
N THR A 7 9.41 -17.88 -2.20
CA THR A 7 10.37 -18.33 -3.22
C THR A 7 11.34 -17.24 -3.68
N ILE A 8 11.09 -15.98 -3.29
CA ILE A 8 11.80 -14.82 -3.85
C ILE A 8 12.99 -14.32 -3.03
N LEU A 9 13.09 -14.70 -1.76
CA LEU A 9 14.13 -14.21 -0.86
C LEU A 9 14.82 -15.34 -0.11
N CYS A 10 16.10 -15.13 0.17
CA CYS A 10 16.89 -16.01 1.03
C CYS A 10 16.53 -15.79 2.51
N GLY A 11 16.80 -16.77 3.38
CA GLY A 11 16.50 -16.63 4.81
C GLY A 11 17.18 -15.42 5.48
N GLU A 12 18.41 -15.10 5.10
CA GLU A 12 19.12 -13.90 5.60
C GLU A 12 18.50 -12.60 5.07
N CYS A 13 18.02 -12.63 3.83
CA CYS A 13 17.38 -11.51 3.16
C CYS A 13 16.07 -11.15 3.87
N ASP A 14 15.28 -12.16 4.24
CA ASP A 14 14.03 -11.97 5.00
C ASP A 14 14.28 -11.47 6.41
N GLN A 15 15.31 -11.99 7.11
CA GLN A 15 15.67 -11.51 8.45
C GLN A 15 16.05 -10.03 8.46
N ARG A 16 16.68 -9.52 7.40
CA ARG A 16 16.99 -8.08 7.27
C ARG A 16 15.75 -7.21 7.08
N ILE A 17 14.71 -7.73 6.43
CA ILE A 17 13.47 -6.99 6.12
C ILE A 17 12.49 -6.99 7.30
N ALA A 18 12.51 -8.04 8.13
CA ALA A 18 11.58 -8.20 9.24
C ALA A 18 11.43 -6.95 10.14
N PRO A 19 12.50 -6.24 10.55
CA PRO A 19 12.37 -5.02 11.36
C PRO A 19 11.56 -3.91 10.67
N TRP A 20 11.66 -3.78 9.34
CA TRP A 20 10.88 -2.79 8.60
C TRP A 20 9.44 -3.23 8.41
N ASP A 21 9.19 -4.51 8.14
CA ASP A 21 7.83 -5.08 8.09
C ASP A 21 7.11 -4.91 9.44
N ASP A 22 7.80 -5.12 10.55
CA ASP A 22 7.27 -4.90 11.90
C ASP A 22 6.97 -3.41 12.14
N TYR A 23 7.91 -2.54 11.78
CA TYR A 23 7.74 -1.10 11.95
C TYR A 23 6.59 -0.54 11.10
N GLY A 24 6.47 -0.97 9.83
CA GLY A 24 5.37 -0.58 8.96
C GLY A 24 4.02 -1.03 9.51
N GLN A 25 3.93 -2.25 10.04
CA GLN A 25 2.73 -2.75 10.70
C GLN A 25 2.40 -1.97 11.98
N GLN A 26 3.40 -1.68 12.81
CA GLN A 26 3.23 -0.87 14.01
C GLN A 26 2.67 0.51 13.66
N VAL A 27 3.25 1.20 12.68
CA VAL A 27 2.79 2.54 12.26
C VAL A 27 1.35 2.50 11.75
N LEU A 28 1.04 1.57 10.83
CA LEU A 28 -0.26 1.54 10.16
C LEU A 28 -1.39 1.00 11.05
N LEU A 29 -1.13 -0.05 11.83
CA LEU A 29 -2.17 -0.78 12.57
C LEU A 29 -2.31 -0.35 14.02
N GLN A 30 -1.22 0.09 14.66
CA GLN A 30 -1.21 0.38 16.10
C GLN A 30 -1.14 1.87 16.35
N ARG A 31 -0.18 2.57 15.73
CA ARG A 31 0.05 4.00 15.99
C ARG A 31 -0.89 4.94 15.25
N PHE A 32 -1.63 4.48 14.23
CA PHE A 32 -2.57 5.36 13.53
C PHE A 32 -3.59 6.02 14.46
N GLN A 33 -3.97 5.37 15.57
CA GLN A 33 -4.87 5.95 16.58
C GLN A 33 -4.30 7.20 17.27
N GLU A 34 -2.99 7.42 17.21
CA GLU A 34 -2.29 8.62 17.70
C GLU A 34 -2.38 9.79 16.71
N ALA A 35 -2.83 9.55 15.47
CA ALA A 35 -2.83 10.56 14.42
C ALA A 35 -3.87 11.65 14.68
N THR A 36 -3.50 12.89 14.39
CA THR A 36 -4.36 14.07 14.55
C THR A 36 -5.07 14.39 13.23
N PRO A 37 -6.37 14.70 13.24
CA PRO A 37 -7.10 15.01 12.00
C PRO A 37 -6.72 16.39 11.47
N ILE A 38 -6.49 16.46 10.15
CA ILE A 38 -6.37 17.70 9.39
C ILE A 38 -7.72 17.95 8.73
N THR A 39 -8.39 19.04 9.10
CA THR A 39 -9.75 19.35 8.66
C THR A 39 -9.79 20.53 7.69
N HIS A 40 -10.63 20.42 6.66
CA HIS A 40 -11.00 21.52 5.77
C HIS A 40 -12.52 21.56 5.66
N GLN A 41 -13.14 22.73 5.90
CA GLN A 41 -14.61 22.90 5.87
C GLN A 41 -15.37 21.85 6.70
N ALA A 42 -14.92 21.60 7.94
CA ALA A 42 -15.48 20.61 8.87
C ALA A 42 -15.40 19.13 8.40
N ARG A 43 -14.67 18.83 7.33
CA ARG A 43 -14.36 17.46 6.90
C ARG A 43 -12.89 17.13 7.17
N THR A 44 -12.60 15.95 7.71
CA THR A 44 -11.23 15.43 7.81
C THR A 44 -10.71 15.06 6.43
N VAL A 45 -9.76 15.83 5.92
CA VAL A 45 -9.15 15.62 4.59
C VAL A 45 -7.86 14.82 4.64
N ALA A 46 -7.19 14.82 5.80
CA ALA A 46 -6.00 14.02 6.05
C ALA A 46 -5.80 13.81 7.56
N TRP A 47 -4.76 13.07 7.91
CA TRP A 47 -4.30 12.83 9.27
C TRP A 47 -2.80 13.10 9.33
N SER A 48 -2.33 13.69 10.43
CA SER A 48 -0.90 13.88 10.73
C SER A 48 -0.48 12.91 11.82
N LEU A 49 0.57 12.12 11.57
CA LEU A 49 1.21 11.27 12.56
C LEU A 49 2.65 11.72 12.79
N GLU A 50 2.93 12.14 14.03
CA GLU A 50 4.24 12.64 14.45
C GLU A 50 5.22 11.50 14.77
N GLU A 51 6.50 11.86 14.86
CA GLU A 51 7.58 10.98 15.36
C GLU A 51 7.66 9.63 14.61
N VAL A 52 7.55 9.69 13.28
CA VAL A 52 7.75 8.53 12.42
C VAL A 52 9.21 8.46 11.99
N ASN A 53 9.87 7.33 12.27
CA ASN A 53 11.17 7.01 11.71
C ASN A 53 11.07 6.85 10.18
N TYR A 54 11.59 7.84 9.46
CA TYR A 54 11.61 7.87 8.00
C TYR A 54 12.28 6.64 7.40
N THR A 55 13.47 6.27 7.87
CA THR A 55 14.26 5.17 7.32
C THR A 55 13.50 3.86 7.36
N ASN A 56 12.97 3.49 8.53
CA ASN A 56 12.27 2.23 8.71
C ASN A 56 10.98 2.19 7.90
N LEU A 57 10.20 3.29 7.89
CA LEU A 57 8.95 3.31 7.13
C LEU A 57 9.20 3.33 5.61
N LYS A 58 10.21 4.06 5.15
CA LYS A 58 10.59 4.10 3.74
C LYS A 58 11.05 2.74 3.25
N LEU A 59 11.93 2.08 4.00
CA LEU A 59 12.44 0.73 3.65
C LEU A 59 11.33 -0.33 3.71
N PHE A 60 10.33 -0.18 4.58
CA PHE A 60 9.13 -1.01 4.53
C PHE A 60 8.44 -0.94 3.16
N PHE A 61 8.13 0.27 2.67
CA PHE A 61 7.45 0.42 1.38
C PHE A 61 8.32 0.06 0.19
N VAL A 62 9.61 0.42 0.21
CA VAL A 62 10.56 0.05 -0.84
C VAL A 62 10.70 -1.49 -0.92
N SER A 63 10.82 -2.17 0.22
CA SER A 63 10.89 -3.64 0.27
C SER A 63 9.59 -4.31 -0.19
N LEU A 64 8.42 -3.73 0.13
CA LEU A 64 7.13 -4.19 -0.38
C LEU A 64 7.08 -4.14 -1.91
N LEU A 65 7.47 -3.01 -2.51
CA LEU A 65 7.49 -2.86 -3.96
C LEU A 65 8.51 -3.80 -4.61
N TRP A 66 9.71 -3.91 -4.05
CA TRP A 66 10.75 -4.78 -4.58
C TRP A 66 10.28 -6.24 -4.63
N ARG A 67 9.79 -6.77 -3.51
CA ARG A 67 9.28 -8.14 -3.40
C ARG A 67 8.11 -8.39 -4.35
N ALA A 68 7.18 -7.44 -4.45
CA ALA A 68 6.07 -7.53 -5.38
C ALA A 68 6.55 -7.61 -6.84
N SER A 69 7.60 -6.86 -7.20
CA SER A 69 8.14 -6.83 -8.55
C SER A 69 8.80 -8.14 -8.98
N ILE A 70 9.43 -8.85 -8.05
CA ILE A 70 10.15 -10.10 -8.33
C ILE A 70 9.31 -11.35 -8.03
N SER A 71 8.08 -11.18 -7.53
CA SER A 71 7.19 -12.29 -7.18
C SER A 71 6.56 -12.93 -8.41
N SER A 72 6.49 -14.26 -8.39
CA SER A 72 5.76 -15.05 -9.38
C SER A 72 4.27 -15.21 -9.02
N HIS A 73 3.87 -14.79 -7.82
CA HIS A 73 2.52 -14.96 -7.32
C HIS A 73 1.52 -14.13 -8.15
N ASN A 74 0.42 -14.75 -8.61
CA ASN A 74 -0.57 -14.13 -9.51
C ASN A 74 -1.20 -12.83 -8.95
N PHE A 75 -1.17 -12.63 -7.63
CA PHE A 75 -1.57 -11.36 -6.99
C PHE A 75 -0.69 -10.18 -7.38
N TYR A 76 0.60 -10.40 -7.66
CA TYR A 76 1.56 -9.35 -8.03
C TYR A 76 1.83 -9.27 -9.53
N LYS A 77 1.13 -10.03 -10.37
CA LYS A 77 1.39 -10.12 -11.82
C LYS A 77 1.37 -8.79 -12.59
N ARG A 78 0.78 -7.74 -12.02
CA ARG A 78 0.69 -6.40 -12.63
C ARG A 78 1.81 -5.47 -12.17
N ILE A 79 2.70 -5.95 -11.30
CA ILE A 79 3.80 -5.18 -10.72
C ILE A 79 5.08 -5.56 -11.45
N SER A 80 5.74 -4.55 -12.01
CA SER A 80 7.02 -4.68 -12.70
C SER A 80 7.77 -3.35 -12.59
N ALA A 81 8.69 -3.26 -11.65
CA ALA A 81 9.56 -2.10 -11.51
C ALA A 81 10.62 -2.03 -12.62
N GLY A 82 10.82 -3.11 -13.41
CA GLY A 82 11.66 -3.11 -14.60
C GLY A 82 13.07 -2.55 -14.32
N PRO A 83 13.50 -1.44 -14.96
CA PRO A 83 14.84 -0.90 -14.74
C PRO A 83 15.11 -0.42 -13.31
N PHE A 84 14.08 -0.26 -12.48
CA PHE A 84 14.21 0.17 -11.09
C PHE A 84 14.39 -1.00 -10.10
N GLU A 85 14.16 -2.25 -10.52
CA GLU A 85 14.23 -3.43 -9.64
C GLU A 85 15.57 -3.57 -8.92
N LYS A 86 16.68 -3.43 -9.67
CA LYS A 86 18.02 -3.52 -9.10
C LYS A 86 18.23 -2.47 -8.00
N ARG A 87 17.81 -1.22 -8.28
CA ARG A 87 17.97 -0.10 -7.34
C ARG A 87 17.14 -0.31 -6.07
N LEU A 88 15.89 -0.79 -6.21
CA LEU A 88 15.04 -1.14 -5.07
C LEU A 88 15.70 -2.20 -4.17
N GLY A 89 16.27 -3.25 -4.78
CA GLY A 89 16.99 -4.29 -4.04
C GLY A 89 18.25 -3.78 -3.36
N GLU A 90 19.04 -2.93 -4.02
CA GLU A 90 20.23 -2.30 -3.43
C GLU A 90 19.88 -1.46 -2.19
N MET A 91 18.85 -0.60 -2.29
CA MET A 91 18.39 0.22 -1.17
C MET A 91 18.00 -0.63 0.04
N VAL A 92 17.26 -1.72 -0.19
CA VAL A 92 16.87 -2.67 0.84
C VAL A 92 18.10 -3.35 1.43
N LEU A 93 18.94 -3.98 0.62
CA LEU A 93 20.06 -4.79 1.12
C LEU A 93 21.14 -3.95 1.84
N ALA A 94 21.31 -2.68 1.44
CA ALA A 94 22.20 -1.72 2.07
C ALA A 94 21.58 -0.97 3.26
N SER A 95 20.27 -1.14 3.52
CA SER A 95 19.53 -0.37 4.53
C SER A 95 19.57 1.15 4.28
N GLU A 96 19.59 1.57 3.01
CA GLU A 96 19.68 2.95 2.59
C GLU A 96 18.33 3.42 2.00
N PRO A 97 17.57 4.27 2.71
CA PRO A 97 16.20 4.62 2.31
C PRO A 97 16.12 5.58 1.11
N GLY A 98 17.25 6.16 0.68
CA GLY A 98 17.28 7.24 -0.29
C GLY A 98 16.58 8.52 0.20
N ASP A 99 16.51 9.52 -0.68
CA ASP A 99 15.77 10.74 -0.41
C ASP A 99 14.25 10.55 -0.59
N SER A 100 13.47 11.59 -0.25
CA SER A 100 12.02 11.52 -0.28
C SER A 100 11.44 11.47 -1.71
N GLN A 101 12.18 11.91 -2.72
CA GLN A 101 11.78 11.92 -4.13
C GLN A 101 12.04 10.56 -4.80
N GLU A 102 13.13 9.89 -4.45
CA GLU A 102 13.44 8.54 -4.91
C GLU A 102 12.42 7.56 -4.32
N PHE A 103 11.64 6.88 -5.16
CA PHE A 103 10.52 6.03 -4.73
C PHE A 103 9.57 6.70 -3.72
N ALA A 104 9.21 7.96 -3.96
CA ALA A 104 8.30 8.72 -3.10
C ALA A 104 7.04 7.93 -2.73
N VAL A 105 6.67 7.98 -1.44
CA VAL A 105 5.57 7.20 -0.87
C VAL A 105 4.48 8.14 -0.40
N ILE A 106 3.25 7.94 -0.86
CA ILE A 106 2.07 8.68 -0.41
C ILE A 106 1.10 7.70 0.23
N LEU A 107 0.51 8.07 1.36
CA LEU A 107 -0.45 7.23 2.09
C LEU A 107 -1.84 7.85 2.05
N ALA A 108 -2.83 6.99 1.92
CA ALA A 108 -4.23 7.31 2.12
C ALA A 108 -4.88 6.23 2.99
N ARG A 109 -5.95 6.60 3.69
CA ARG A 109 -6.78 5.69 4.48
C ARG A 109 -8.23 5.81 4.04
N PHE A 110 -8.93 4.69 3.96
CA PHE A 110 -10.36 4.69 3.67
C PHE A 110 -11.18 5.17 4.88
N GLU A 111 -12.18 6.01 4.64
CA GLU A 111 -13.16 6.45 5.67
C GLU A 111 -13.96 5.26 6.20
N ASP A 112 -14.36 4.33 5.32
CA ASP A 112 -15.13 3.13 5.67
C ASP A 112 -14.22 1.93 5.92
N VAL A 113 -13.91 1.68 7.19
CA VAL A 113 -13.01 0.59 7.64
C VAL A 113 -13.71 -0.78 7.67
N SER A 114 -14.98 -0.87 7.30
CA SER A 114 -15.79 -2.11 7.36
C SER A 114 -15.43 -3.14 6.28
N MET A 115 -14.56 -2.77 5.33
CA MET A 115 -14.13 -3.65 4.24
C MET A 115 -12.76 -4.29 4.51
N THR A 116 -12.77 -5.60 4.70
CA THR A 116 -11.58 -6.45 4.87
C THR A 116 -11.00 -6.97 3.55
N GLY A 117 -11.57 -6.58 2.41
CA GLY A 117 -11.15 -7.04 1.10
C GLY A 117 -9.87 -6.36 0.61
N MET A 118 -8.92 -7.14 0.11
CA MET A 118 -7.68 -6.65 -0.48
C MET A 118 -7.76 -6.76 -2.01
N LEU A 119 -7.62 -5.63 -2.72
CA LEU A 119 -7.45 -5.63 -4.17
C LEU A 119 -5.98 -5.93 -4.49
N ASP A 120 -5.76 -6.50 -5.68
CA ASP A 120 -4.42 -6.69 -6.19
C ASP A 120 -3.76 -5.33 -6.48
N PRO A 121 -2.45 -5.18 -6.24
CA PRO A 121 -1.76 -3.94 -6.55
C PRO A 121 -1.71 -3.72 -8.07
N HIS A 122 -1.60 -2.47 -8.49
CA HIS A 122 -1.54 -2.10 -9.91
C HIS A 122 -0.73 -0.83 -10.18
N PRO A 123 -0.29 -0.63 -11.43
CA PRO A 123 0.17 0.65 -11.91
C PRO A 123 -0.92 1.73 -11.78
N GLU A 124 -0.50 2.93 -11.45
CA GLU A 124 -1.31 4.15 -11.37
C GLU A 124 -0.50 5.30 -11.98
N LYS A 125 -1.18 6.35 -12.46
CA LYS A 125 -0.49 7.57 -12.92
C LYS A 125 -1.09 8.83 -12.33
N PHE A 126 -0.21 9.68 -11.83
CA PHE A 126 -0.54 11.03 -11.38
C PHE A 126 0.26 12.02 -12.22
N ASP A 127 -0.42 12.88 -12.97
CA ASP A 127 0.23 13.86 -13.86
C ASP A 127 1.34 13.22 -14.73
N HIS A 128 1.00 12.12 -15.40
CA HIS A 128 1.90 11.32 -16.23
C HIS A 128 3.11 10.67 -15.51
N ILE A 129 3.26 10.86 -14.21
CA ILE A 129 4.28 10.21 -13.37
C ILE A 129 3.77 8.83 -12.94
N SER A 130 4.63 7.82 -13.05
CA SER A 130 4.26 6.43 -12.78
C SER A 130 4.35 6.11 -11.29
N PHE A 131 3.31 5.46 -10.77
CA PHE A 131 3.24 4.95 -9.40
C PHE A 131 2.76 3.50 -9.42
N TYR A 132 3.04 2.78 -8.34
CA TYR A 132 2.34 1.55 -8.00
C TYR A 132 1.46 1.77 -6.79
N ARG A 133 0.23 1.26 -6.89
CA ARG A 133 -0.77 1.33 -5.84
C ARG A 133 -0.87 -0.01 -5.13
N PHE A 134 -0.78 0.01 -3.80
CA PHE A 134 -0.96 -1.15 -2.93
C PHE A 134 -2.08 -0.91 -1.91
N TYR A 135 -2.72 -2.00 -1.49
CA TYR A 135 -3.78 -2.00 -0.48
C TYR A 135 -3.27 -2.73 0.77
N LEU A 136 -3.31 -2.05 1.92
CA LEU A 136 -2.75 -2.52 3.19
C LEU A 136 -3.76 -2.27 4.32
N SER A 137 -4.63 -3.25 4.60
CA SER A 137 -5.63 -3.24 5.71
C SER A 137 -6.20 -1.87 6.07
N GLY A 138 -7.04 -1.32 5.18
CA GLY A 138 -7.67 -0.01 5.35
C GLY A 138 -6.85 1.17 4.80
N PHE A 139 -5.58 0.95 4.46
CA PHE A 139 -4.73 1.92 3.80
C PHE A 139 -4.53 1.62 2.32
N VAL A 140 -4.23 2.67 1.58
CA VAL A 140 -3.69 2.63 0.23
C VAL A 140 -2.36 3.35 0.25
N THR A 141 -1.33 2.75 -0.34
CA THR A 141 -0.06 3.45 -0.57
C THR A 141 0.20 3.57 -2.07
N TYR A 142 0.80 4.68 -2.46
CA TYR A 142 1.29 4.94 -3.80
C TYR A 142 2.79 5.12 -3.74
N ILE A 143 3.52 4.30 -4.48
CA ILE A 143 4.98 4.30 -4.51
C ILE A 143 5.42 4.72 -5.91
N LYS A 144 6.10 5.87 -6.03
CA LYS A 144 6.56 6.41 -7.31
C LYS A 144 7.60 5.47 -7.92
N VAL A 145 7.50 5.19 -9.21
CA VAL A 145 8.50 4.45 -9.99
C VAL A 145 8.79 5.23 -11.25
N ASP A 146 9.42 6.39 -11.06
CA ASP A 146 9.71 7.36 -12.11
C ASP A 146 10.93 8.20 -11.72
N LYS A 147 11.73 8.59 -12.72
CA LYS A 147 12.92 9.45 -12.53
C LYS A 147 12.55 10.92 -12.34
N ARG A 148 11.38 11.34 -12.84
CA ARG A 148 10.88 12.71 -12.68
C ARG A 148 10.47 12.97 -11.22
N PRO A 149 10.48 14.23 -10.76
CA PRO A 149 10.08 14.57 -9.40
C PRO A 149 8.61 14.22 -9.15
N VAL A 150 8.25 14.16 -7.87
CA VAL A 150 6.84 14.09 -7.46
C VAL A 150 6.09 15.30 -8.03
N PRO A 151 4.88 15.14 -8.59
CA PRO A 151 4.06 16.26 -9.04
C PRO A 151 3.85 17.31 -7.94
N GLU A 152 3.79 18.59 -8.31
CA GLU A 152 3.74 19.70 -7.36
C GLU A 152 2.57 19.56 -6.36
N PHE A 153 1.40 19.13 -6.82
CA PHE A 153 0.22 18.91 -5.97
C PHE A 153 0.37 17.77 -4.94
N LEU A 154 1.42 16.95 -5.05
CA LEU A 154 1.77 15.87 -4.12
C LEU A 154 3.06 16.15 -3.34
N SER A 155 3.70 17.30 -3.54
CA SER A 155 5.00 17.66 -2.97
C SER A 155 5.02 17.63 -1.44
N GLU A 156 3.95 18.05 -0.77
CA GLU A 156 3.85 18.03 0.70
C GLU A 156 3.17 16.77 1.26
N LEU A 157 2.74 15.86 0.38
CA LEU A 157 1.92 14.69 0.77
C LEU A 157 2.71 13.38 0.81
N HIS A 158 3.94 13.37 0.29
CA HIS A 158 4.80 12.20 0.34
C HIS A 158 5.63 12.17 1.62
N LEU A 159 5.98 10.95 2.07
CA LEU A 159 6.84 10.68 3.22
C LEU A 159 8.18 11.41 3.09
N GLN A 160 8.51 12.25 4.08
CA GLN A 160 9.71 13.08 4.12
C GLN A 160 10.44 12.93 5.45
N ALA A 161 11.76 12.98 5.40
CA ALA A 161 12.58 12.93 6.62
C ALA A 161 12.35 14.18 7.48
N GLY A 162 12.16 13.98 8.79
CA GLY A 162 11.96 15.07 9.74
C GLY A 162 10.62 15.81 9.64
N LYS A 163 9.69 15.35 8.78
CA LYS A 163 8.32 15.85 8.72
C LYS A 163 7.32 14.82 9.28
N PRO A 164 6.16 15.27 9.77
CA PRO A 164 5.08 14.36 10.12
C PRO A 164 4.63 13.52 8.93
N LEU A 165 4.12 12.33 9.18
CA LEU A 165 3.49 11.50 8.16
C LEU A 165 2.06 12.01 7.89
N THR A 166 1.84 12.53 6.68
CA THR A 166 0.51 12.90 6.19
C THR A 166 -0.19 11.68 5.57
N ILE A 167 -1.40 11.39 6.02
CA ILE A 167 -2.24 10.27 5.54
C ILE A 167 -3.55 10.84 5.01
N LEU A 168 -3.76 10.79 3.70
CA LEU A 168 -4.94 11.35 3.07
C LEU A 168 -6.21 10.58 3.44
N THR A 169 -7.31 11.29 3.67
CA THR A 169 -8.61 10.66 3.78
C THR A 169 -9.12 10.30 2.39
N ARG A 170 -9.62 9.07 2.22
CA ARG A 170 -10.18 8.59 0.96
C ARG A 170 -11.57 8.00 1.17
N SER A 171 -12.53 8.44 0.37
CA SER A 171 -13.83 7.80 0.33
C SER A 171 -13.80 6.55 -0.55
N LEU A 172 -14.34 5.44 -0.06
CA LEU A 172 -14.64 4.27 -0.89
C LEU A 172 -15.92 4.50 -1.70
N GLN A 173 -16.88 5.21 -1.12
CA GLN A 173 -18.21 5.37 -1.69
C GLN A 173 -18.14 6.14 -3.01
N GLY A 174 -18.69 5.54 -4.08
CA GLY A 174 -18.67 6.11 -5.43
C GLY A 174 -17.31 6.05 -6.15
N SER A 175 -16.24 5.58 -5.49
CA SER A 175 -14.95 5.38 -6.15
C SER A 175 -14.97 4.14 -7.08
N PRO A 176 -14.13 4.10 -8.14
CA PRO A 176 -13.99 2.90 -8.96
C PRO A 176 -13.67 1.64 -8.15
N ASP A 177 -12.83 1.77 -7.11
CA ASP A 177 -12.50 0.66 -6.21
C ASP A 177 -13.71 0.19 -5.41
N GLY A 178 -14.46 1.13 -4.82
CA GLY A 178 -15.65 0.82 -4.04
C GLY A 178 -16.72 0.12 -4.88
N LEU A 179 -16.90 0.55 -6.14
CA LEU A 179 -17.80 -0.10 -7.09
C LEU A 179 -17.34 -1.53 -7.42
N LEU A 180 -16.05 -1.74 -7.67
CA LEU A 180 -15.49 -3.07 -7.94
C LEU A 180 -15.63 -3.99 -6.72
N MET A 181 -15.23 -3.51 -5.54
CA MET A 181 -15.34 -4.26 -4.29
C MET A 181 -16.78 -4.66 -3.97
N ARG A 182 -17.74 -3.74 -4.17
CA ARG A 182 -19.17 -4.03 -4.03
C ARG A 182 -19.61 -5.16 -4.97
N ARG A 183 -19.24 -5.10 -6.25
CA ARG A 183 -19.57 -6.17 -7.22
C ARG A 183 -18.98 -7.52 -6.83
N ILE A 184 -17.74 -7.55 -6.33
CA ILE A 184 -17.09 -8.78 -5.84
C ILE A 184 -17.86 -9.33 -4.65
N ALA A 185 -18.22 -8.50 -3.67
CA ALA A 185 -18.99 -8.89 -2.50
C ALA A 185 -20.38 -9.42 -2.87
N GLU A 186 -21.11 -8.71 -3.73
CA GLU A 186 -22.42 -9.12 -4.26
C GLU A 186 -22.34 -10.48 -4.97
N SER A 187 -21.30 -10.69 -5.79
CA SER A 187 -21.06 -11.95 -6.50
C SER A 187 -20.75 -13.10 -5.54
N ALA A 188 -19.93 -12.86 -4.51
CA ALA A 188 -19.58 -13.84 -3.51
C ALA A 188 -20.79 -14.25 -2.64
N LEU A 189 -21.64 -13.29 -2.27
CA LEU A 189 -22.89 -13.54 -1.54
C LEU A 189 -23.87 -14.36 -2.39
N ALA A 190 -24.08 -13.97 -3.65
CA ALA A 190 -24.93 -14.70 -4.58
C ALA A 190 -24.44 -16.16 -4.79
N PHE A 191 -23.13 -16.38 -4.87
CA PHE A 191 -22.55 -17.72 -4.97
C PHE A 191 -22.80 -18.56 -3.71
N ARG A 192 -22.67 -17.97 -2.52
CA ARG A 192 -22.96 -18.66 -1.24
C ARG A 192 -24.42 -19.07 -1.13
N GLU A 193 -25.36 -18.20 -1.51
CA GLU A 193 -26.80 -18.52 -1.50
C GLU A 193 -27.15 -19.64 -2.50
N ARG A 194 -26.56 -19.65 -3.70
CA ARG A 194 -26.73 -20.76 -4.66
C ARG A 194 -26.20 -22.10 -4.15
N ARG A 195 -25.15 -22.11 -3.32
CA ARG A 195 -24.63 -23.33 -2.68
C ARG A 195 -25.52 -23.79 -1.52
N LYS A 196 -26.08 -22.89 -0.73
CA LYS A 196 -27.04 -23.24 0.34
C LYS A 196 -28.36 -23.79 -0.21
N GLY A 197 -28.80 -23.33 -1.39
CA GLY A 197 -29.99 -23.83 -2.07
C GLY A 197 -29.84 -25.21 -2.73
N LYS A 198 -28.62 -25.74 -2.86
CA LYS A 198 -28.39 -27.14 -3.28
C LYS A 198 -28.30 -28.02 -2.04
N ILE A 199 -29.41 -28.63 -1.65
CA ILE A 199 -29.43 -29.71 -0.65
C ILE A 199 -28.58 -30.87 -1.21
N PRO A 200 -27.58 -31.38 -0.48
CA PRO A 200 -26.83 -32.56 -0.93
C PRO A 200 -27.75 -33.78 -0.82
N GLY A 201 -28.16 -34.37 -1.96
CA GLY A 201 -28.88 -35.65 -1.98
C GLY A 201 -30.03 -35.80 -2.97
N GLN A 202 -29.99 -35.21 -4.16
CA GLN A 202 -30.84 -35.67 -5.27
C GLN A 202 -29.96 -36.11 -6.44
N TRP A 203 -29.66 -37.40 -6.44
CA TRP A 203 -29.30 -38.22 -7.61
C TRP A 203 -30.39 -39.27 -7.75
#